data_AF-A0A946N0U5-F1
#
_entry.id   AF-A0A946N0U5-F1
#
_cell.length_a   1.000
_cell.length_b   1.000
_cell.length_c   1.000
_cell.angle_alpha   90.00
_cell.angle_beta   90.00
_cell.angle_gamma   90.00
#
_symmetry.space_group_name_H-M   'P 1'
#
loop_
_entity.id
_entity.type
_entity.pdbx_description
1 polymer ?
#
loop_
_entity_poly.entity_id
_entity_poly.type
_entity_poly.pdbx_seq_one_letter_code
_entity_poly.pdbx_strand_id
1 'polypeptide(L)'
;MSFKALCLATAVTVCFYLPALAGSILVQDPYARASGKSATSGAAFMVLMNHGAADDRLVGVTSDAAKKVELHTHSEDANGVM
;
A
#
# COMPACT_ATOMS: atom_id res chain seq x y z
N MET A 1 6.36 -20.02 35.75
CA MET A 1 7.24 -19.72 34.61
C MET A 1 8.20 -18.61 35.02
N SER A 2 9.50 -18.76 34.78
CA SER A 2 10.50 -17.78 35.26
C SER A 2 10.30 -16.43 34.57
N PHE A 3 10.32 -15.33 35.35
CA PHE A 3 10.19 -13.96 34.84
C PHE A 3 11.19 -13.66 33.70
N LYS A 4 12.37 -14.28 33.75
CA LYS A 4 13.39 -14.19 32.69
C LYS A 4 12.94 -14.81 31.36
N ALA A 5 12.22 -15.93 31.41
CA ALA A 5 11.70 -16.60 30.21
C ALA A 5 10.55 -15.80 29.59
N LEU A 6 9.73 -15.14 30.42
CA LEU A 6 8.66 -14.27 29.95
C LEU A 6 9.20 -13.00 29.25
N CYS A 7 10.23 -12.36 29.82
CA CYS A 7 10.88 -11.19 29.20
C CYS A 7 11.59 -11.52 27.88
N LEU A 8 12.19 -12.71 27.77
CA LEU A 8 12.86 -13.12 26.53
C LEU A 8 11.85 -13.40 25.41
N ALA A 9 10.73 -14.05 25.74
CA ALA A 9 9.67 -14.33 24.78
C ALA A 9 9.03 -13.05 24.22
N THR A 10 8.74 -12.07 25.09
CA THR A 10 8.18 -10.78 24.64
C THR A 10 9.16 -9.99 23.78
N ALA A 11 10.45 -9.98 24.11
CA ALA A 11 11.47 -9.31 23.29
C ALA A 11 11.57 -9.90 21.88
N VAL A 12 11.53 -11.23 21.74
CA VAL A 12 11.57 -11.90 20.43
C VAL A 12 10.33 -11.55 19.60
N THR A 13 9.13 -11.59 20.19
CA THR A 13 7.90 -11.22 19.48
C THR A 13 7.95 -9.77 19.00
N VAL A 14 8.40 -8.82 19.83
CA VAL A 14 8.50 -7.41 19.43
C VAL A 14 9.46 -7.23 18.24
N CYS A 15 10.60 -7.92 18.22
CA CYS A 15 11.56 -7.84 17.10
C CYS A 15 10.96 -8.27 15.76
N PHE A 16 10.07 -9.26 15.73
CA PHE A 16 9.38 -9.68 14.50
C PHE A 16 8.32 -8.67 14.02
N TYR A 17 7.80 -7.82 14.90
CA TYR A 17 6.82 -6.79 14.57
C TYR A 17 7.43 -5.42 14.24
N LEU A 18 8.73 -5.20 14.50
CA LEU A 18 9.41 -3.94 14.17
C LEU A 18 9.32 -3.54 12.68
N PRO A 19 9.43 -4.44 11.68
CA PRO A 19 9.26 -4.09 10.28
C PRO A 19 7.86 -3.57 9.94
N ALA A 20 6.85 -3.92 10.73
CA ALA A 20 5.48 -3.47 10.54
C ALA A 20 5.23 -2.03 11.08
N LEU A 21 6.13 -1.49 11.91
CA LEU A 21 6.00 -0.14 12.48
C LEU A 21 6.64 0.95 11.62
N ALA A 22 7.59 0.59 10.76
CA ALA A 22 8.08 1.48 9.71
C ALA A 22 7.23 1.23 8.47
N GLY A 23 6.17 2.03 8.26
CA GLY A 23 5.35 1.95 7.06
C GLY A 23 6.23 2.06 5.83
N SER A 24 6.55 0.90 5.23
CA SER A 24 7.52 0.78 4.13
C SER A 24 7.00 1.42 2.85
N ILE A 25 5.68 1.53 2.71
CA ILE A 25 5.05 2.12 1.54
C ILE A 25 4.83 3.61 1.76
N LEU A 26 5.54 4.43 0.99
CA LEU A 26 5.28 5.86 0.86
C LEU A 26 4.22 6.10 -0.22
N VAL A 27 3.20 6.90 0.09
CA VAL A 27 2.24 7.41 -0.89
C VAL A 27 2.66 8.84 -1.25
N GLN A 28 3.03 9.05 -2.51
CA GLN A 28 3.49 10.34 -3.01
C GLN A 28 2.52 10.93 -4.02
N ASP A 29 2.34 12.26 -3.94
CA ASP A 29 1.54 13.10 -4.82
C ASP A 29 0.14 12.56 -5.16
N PRO A 30 -0.67 12.16 -4.15
CA PRO A 30 -2.01 11.66 -4.41
C PRO A 30 -2.92 12.78 -4.92
N TYR A 31 -3.65 12.52 -5.99
CA TYR A 31 -4.69 13.41 -6.49
C TYR A 31 -5.84 12.62 -7.14
N ALA A 32 -7.00 13.26 -7.27
CA ALA A 32 -8.15 12.69 -7.95
C ALA A 32 -8.64 13.62 -9.06
N ARG A 33 -9.16 13.03 -10.14
CA ARG A 33 -9.70 13.74 -11.30
C ARG A 33 -11.04 13.18 -11.71
N ALA A 34 -12.02 14.07 -11.89
CA ALA A 34 -13.30 13.71 -12.51
C ALA A 34 -13.12 13.48 -14.01
N SER A 35 -13.74 12.44 -14.58
CA SER A 35 -13.60 12.12 -16.00
C SER A 35 -14.33 13.11 -16.92
N GLY A 36 -15.38 13.79 -16.43
CA GLY A 36 -16.13 14.80 -17.18
C GLY A 36 -17.51 15.06 -16.58
N LYS A 37 -18.17 16.16 -17.00
CA LYS A 37 -19.43 16.62 -16.39
C LYS A 37 -20.56 15.59 -16.40
N SER A 38 -20.61 14.75 -17.43
CA SER A 38 -21.65 13.72 -17.59
C SER A 38 -21.18 12.32 -17.17
N ALA A 39 -19.91 12.15 -16.82
CA ALA A 39 -19.37 10.86 -16.42
C ALA A 39 -19.66 10.62 -14.92
N THR A 40 -20.12 9.42 -14.60
CA THR A 40 -20.30 8.98 -13.20
C THR A 40 -19.01 8.44 -12.58
N SER A 41 -17.94 8.33 -13.38
CA SER A 41 -16.63 7.84 -12.98
C SER A 41 -15.62 8.98 -12.80
N GLY A 42 -14.60 8.71 -11.99
CA GLY A 42 -13.38 9.47 -11.88
C GLY A 42 -12.21 8.53 -11.65
N ALA A 43 -11.01 9.07 -11.46
CA ALA A 43 -9.83 8.30 -11.13
C ALA A 43 -9.01 8.99 -10.04
N ALA A 44 -8.44 8.20 -9.14
CA ALA A 44 -7.43 8.63 -8.19
C ALA A 44 -6.07 8.11 -8.67
N PHE A 45 -5.06 8.95 -8.55
CA PHE A 45 -3.69 8.69 -8.96
C PHE A 45 -2.78 8.99 -7.78
N MET A 46 -1.77 8.16 -7.60
CA MET A 46 -0.73 8.33 -6.59
C MET A 46 0.47 7.47 -6.98
N VAL A 47 1.64 7.80 -6.47
CA VAL A 47 2.81 6.93 -6.55
C VAL A 47 2.92 6.16 -5.24
N LEU A 48 3.00 4.83 -5.32
CA LEU A 48 3.30 3.97 -4.18
C LEU A 48 4.76 3.54 -4.28
N MET A 49 5.59 3.95 -3.32
CA MET A 49 7.01 3.58 -3.25
C MET A 49 7.25 2.62 -2.11
N ASN A 50 7.72 1.41 -2.43
CA ASN A 50 8.13 0.45 -1.42
C ASN A 50 9.59 0.69 -1.00
N HIS A 51 9.80 1.20 0.21
CA HIS A 51 11.09 1.33 0.89
C HIS A 51 11.43 0.12 1.78
N GLY A 52 10.58 -0.91 1.78
CA GLY A 52 10.80 -2.15 2.50
C GLY A 52 11.87 -3.03 1.86
N ALA A 53 12.42 -3.95 2.65
CA ALA A 53 13.41 -4.92 2.17
C ALA A 53 12.80 -6.13 1.42
N ALA A 54 11.46 -6.23 1.40
CA ALA A 54 10.72 -7.30 0.75
C ALA A 54 9.70 -6.72 -0.22
N ASP A 55 9.40 -7.47 -1.28
CA ASP A 55 8.33 -7.14 -2.22
C ASP A 55 6.98 -7.08 -1.51
N ASP A 56 6.12 -6.18 -1.98
CA ASP A 56 4.75 -5.99 -1.49
C ASP A 56 3.78 -5.92 -2.67
N ARG A 57 2.48 -6.02 -2.38
CA ARG A 57 1.43 -6.05 -3.39
C ARG A 57 0.22 -5.23 -2.97
N LEU A 58 -0.18 -4.31 -3.84
CA LEU A 58 -1.47 -3.63 -3.73
C LEU A 58 -2.59 -4.63 -4.10
N VAL A 59 -3.35 -5.08 -3.10
CA VAL A 59 -4.39 -6.12 -3.27
C VAL A 59 -5.81 -5.58 -3.37
N GLY A 60 -6.04 -4.32 -3.02
CA GLY A 60 -7.37 -3.72 -3.05
C GLY A 60 -7.38 -2.25 -2.64
N VAL A 61 -8.49 -1.58 -2.92
CA VAL A 61 -8.75 -0.18 -2.58
C VAL A 61 -10.22 -0.03 -2.20
N THR A 62 -10.50 0.85 -1.25
CA THR A 62 -11.87 1.22 -0.83
C THR A 62 -12.03 2.73 -0.86
N SER A 63 -13.24 3.20 -1.16
CA SER A 63 -13.59 4.63 -1.14
C SER A 63 -15.02 4.81 -0.68
N ASP A 64 -15.27 5.87 0.08
CA ASP A 64 -16.59 6.37 0.45
C ASP A 64 -17.23 7.22 -0.66
N ALA A 65 -16.41 7.85 -1.51
CA ALA A 65 -16.83 8.70 -2.61
C ALA A 65 -17.42 7.93 -3.81
N ALA A 66 -17.16 6.62 -3.92
CA ALA A 66 -17.61 5.80 -5.03
C ALA A 66 -18.23 4.48 -4.56
N LYS A 67 -19.33 4.07 -5.20
CA LYS A 67 -19.98 2.78 -4.91
C LYS A 67 -19.13 1.56 -5.28
N LYS A 68 -18.16 1.74 -6.19
CA LYS A 68 -17.24 0.71 -6.67
C LYS A 68 -15.89 1.36 -6.94
N VAL A 69 -14.82 0.65 -6.61
CA VAL A 69 -13.43 1.03 -6.92
C VAL A 69 -12.77 -0.13 -7.64
N GLU A 70 -12.00 0.17 -8.67
CA GLU A 70 -11.28 -0.81 -9.49
C GLU A 70 -9.82 -0.40 -9.61
N LEU A 71 -8.92 -1.39 -9.62
CA LEU A 71 -7.50 -1.19 -9.87
C LEU A 71 -7.20 -1.51 -11.33
N HIS A 72 -6.58 -0.57 -12.04
CA HIS A 72 -6.17 -0.76 -13.43
C HIS A 72 -4.64 -0.90 -13.46
N THR A 73 -4.15 -2.06 -13.90
CA THR A 73 -2.71 -2.33 -14.03
C THR A 73 -2.24 -1.96 -15.43
N HIS A 74 -1.16 -1.20 -15.47
CA HIS A 74 -0.46 -0.80 -16.66
C HIS A 74 1.02 -1.12 -16.45
N SER A 75 1.62 -1.91 -17.34
CA SER A 75 2.98 -2.42 -17.21
C SER A 75 3.75 -2.04 -18.46
N GLU A 76 4.74 -1.16 -18.32
CA GLU A 76 5.63 -0.80 -19.43
C GLU A 76 6.79 -1.82 -19.50
N ASP A 77 7.08 -2.33 -20.70
CA ASP A 77 8.27 -3.15 -20.94
C ASP A 77 9.55 -2.31 -21.06
N ALA A 78 10.70 -2.96 -21.16
CA ALA A 78 11.99 -2.27 -21.30
C ALA A 78 12.12 -1.40 -22.56
N ASN A 79 11.22 -1.56 -23.54
CA ASN A 79 11.19 -0.80 -24.78
C ASN A 79 10.14 0.31 -24.79
N GLY A 80 9.44 0.52 -23.67
CA GLY A 80 8.41 1.55 -23.55
C GLY A 80 7.03 1.14 -24.07
N VAL A 81 6.78 -0.16 -24.26
CA VAL A 81 5.49 -0.68 -24.72
C VAL A 81 4.61 -1.03 -23.52
N MET A 82 3.37 -0.53 -23.53
CA MET A 82 2.35 -0.71 -22.48
C MET A 82 1.47 -1.95 -22.67
#